data_AF-A0AAW2C6K9-F1
#
_entry.id   AF-A0AAW2C6K9-F1
#
_cell.length_a   1.000
_cell.length_b   1.000
_cell.length_c   1.000
_cell.angle_alpha   90.00
_cell.angle_beta   90.00
_cell.angle_gamma   90.00
#
_symmetry.space_group_name_H-M   'P 1'
#
loop_
_entity.id
_entity.type
_entity.pdbx_description
1 polymer ?
#
loop_
_entity_poly.entity_id
_entity_poly.type
_entity_poly.pdbx_seq_one_letter_code
_entity_poly.pdbx_strand_id
1 'polypeptide(L)'
;MPLNRPFVEYKGTVPQNEMQGKQKDIELEANALISEGGKVSVAILPYEEASEQCGGSLPDYIPKGSTPRIVKLGNSPGGPCGGTHVSDISEIGILKVSQIRSKKGMTKAGQIIQVIAEASVKMVDVELRGSAHRIKKCACDLLSIGGNLVDDDGIGILMENDLRLKSTFLYCDSNRMISSAPRDQKKPFTELANKLFCSIETLINLYIFCFGCIHTNILRRL
;
A
#
# COMPACT_ATOMS: atom_id res chain seq x y z
N MET A 1 16.86 -15.90 10.01
CA MET A 1 16.49 -14.76 9.13
C MET A 1 15.68 -13.77 9.94
N PRO A 2 15.94 -12.45 9.89
CA PRO A 2 15.14 -11.51 10.68
C PRO A 2 13.72 -11.50 10.13
N LEU A 3 12.76 -11.77 11.00
CA LEU A 3 11.32 -11.72 10.71
C LEU A 3 10.96 -10.35 10.13
N ASN A 4 10.21 -10.34 9.03
CA ASN A 4 9.77 -9.16 8.29
C ASN A 4 8.70 -8.39 9.10
N ARG A 5 9.08 -7.86 10.26
CA ARG A 5 8.18 -7.14 11.18
C ARG A 5 8.11 -5.66 10.80
N PRO A 6 6.93 -5.03 10.82
CA PRO A 6 6.79 -3.62 10.54
C PRO A 6 7.55 -2.78 11.58
N PHE A 7 8.15 -1.68 11.12
CA PHE A 7 8.90 -0.76 11.96
C PHE A 7 8.75 0.68 11.46
N VAL A 8 8.98 1.62 12.38
CA VAL A 8 9.06 3.07 12.08
C VAL A 8 10.42 3.58 12.55
N GLU A 9 11.04 4.45 11.76
CA GLU A 9 12.33 5.07 12.08
C GLU A 9 12.17 6.54 12.44
N TYR A 10 12.81 6.95 13.53
CA TYR A 10 12.87 8.33 14.00
C TYR A 10 14.32 8.81 14.02
N LYS A 11 14.53 10.08 13.68
CA LYS A 11 15.84 10.73 13.89
C LYS A 11 15.98 11.08 15.36
N GLY A 12 17.07 10.68 16.00
CA GLY A 12 17.34 10.98 17.40
C GLY A 12 18.22 9.95 18.10
N THR A 13 18.44 10.16 19.39
CA THR A 13 19.20 9.25 20.25
C THR A 13 18.36 8.91 21.47
N VAL A 14 18.28 7.63 21.81
CA VAL A 14 17.68 7.16 23.06
C VAL A 14 18.79 6.45 23.85
N PRO A 15 19.10 6.89 25.08
CA PRO A 15 20.04 6.20 25.95
C PRO A 15 19.61 4.76 26.22
N GLN A 16 20.57 3.83 26.26
CA GLN A 16 20.25 2.40 26.34
C GLN A 16 19.52 1.99 27.63
N ASN A 17 19.77 2.70 28.73
CA ASN A 17 19.06 2.56 30.01
C ASN A 17 17.61 3.08 29.96
N GLU A 18 17.26 3.95 29.01
CA GLU A 18 15.92 4.52 28.87
C GLU A 18 15.06 3.76 27.86
N MET A 19 15.65 2.90 27.04
CA MET A 19 14.97 2.16 25.96
C MET A 19 13.73 1.41 26.44
N GLN A 20 13.81 0.73 27.59
CA GLN A 20 12.68 -0.04 28.11
C GLN A 20 11.58 0.88 28.66
N GLY A 21 11.93 2.03 29.23
CA GLY A 21 10.97 3.06 29.64
C GLY A 21 10.25 3.64 28.43
N LYS A 22 11.02 4.10 27.43
CA LYS A 22 10.49 4.65 26.18
C LYS A 22 9.61 3.66 25.42
N GLN A 23 9.96 2.37 25.43
CA GLN A 23 9.13 1.32 24.85
C GLN A 23 7.75 1.28 25.50
N LYS A 24 7.68 1.32 26.83
CA LYS A 24 6.41 1.34 27.57
C LYS A 24 5.65 2.65 27.36
N ASP A 25 6.34 3.79 27.37
CA ASP A 25 5.73 5.10 27.19
C ASP A 25 5.06 5.20 25.81
N ILE A 26 5.75 4.80 24.75
CA ILE A 26 5.22 4.79 23.37
C ILE A 26 4.03 3.84 23.26
N GLU A 27 4.14 2.65 23.84
CA GLU A 27 3.05 1.67 23.84
C GLU A 27 1.82 2.20 24.56
N LEU A 28 2.00 2.80 25.75
CA LEU A 28 0.91 3.34 26.56
C LEU A 28 0.21 4.49 25.83
N GLU A 29 0.98 5.45 25.31
CA GLU A 29 0.42 6.61 24.60
C GLU A 29 -0.29 6.21 23.31
N ALA A 30 0.31 5.31 22.52
CA ALA A 30 -0.31 4.82 21.30
C ALA A 30 -1.64 4.11 21.58
N ASN A 31 -1.70 3.27 22.63
CA ASN A 31 -2.93 2.59 23.01
C ASN A 31 -3.98 3.54 23.60
N ALA A 32 -3.58 4.62 24.28
CA ALA A 32 -4.50 5.66 24.73
C ALA A 32 -5.19 6.34 23.53
N LEU A 33 -4.41 6.74 22.52
CA LEU A 33 -4.94 7.32 21.27
C LEU A 33 -5.81 6.34 20.48
N ILE A 34 -5.45 5.05 20.45
CA ILE A 34 -6.28 4.03 19.81
C ILE A 34 -7.61 3.85 20.55
N SER A 35 -7.58 3.86 21.88
CA SER A 35 -8.78 3.70 22.71
C SER A 35 -9.72 4.90 22.63
N GLU A 36 -9.17 6.12 22.49
CA GLU A 36 -9.94 7.33 22.19
C GLU A 36 -10.66 7.23 20.83
N GLY A 37 -10.04 6.54 19.88
CA GLY A 37 -10.55 6.40 18.53
C GLY A 37 -10.39 7.66 17.71
N GLY A 38 -11.07 7.72 16.57
CA GLY A 38 -11.05 8.89 15.72
C GLY A 38 -11.20 8.52 14.25
N LYS A 39 -12.05 9.28 13.57
CA LYS A 39 -12.35 9.00 12.17
C LYS A 39 -11.10 9.13 11.31
N VAL A 40 -10.87 8.13 10.47
CA VAL A 40 -9.87 8.19 9.40
C VAL A 40 -10.55 8.65 8.12
N SER A 41 -10.09 9.78 7.57
CA SER A 41 -10.61 10.30 6.31
C SER A 41 -9.55 10.24 5.21
N VAL A 42 -10.02 9.99 3.99
CA VAL A 42 -9.20 9.90 2.80
C VAL A 42 -9.76 10.83 1.74
N ALA A 43 -8.92 11.66 1.14
CA ALA A 43 -9.30 12.56 0.06
C ALA A 43 -8.21 12.61 -1.02
N ILE A 44 -8.61 12.82 -2.27
CA ILE A 44 -7.70 13.19 -3.37
C ILE A 44 -7.89 14.68 -3.56
N LEU A 45 -6.83 15.45 -3.34
CA LEU A 45 -6.90 16.91 -3.22
C LEU A 45 -5.89 17.56 -4.16
N PRO A 46 -6.16 18.79 -4.65
CA PRO A 46 -5.14 19.63 -5.26
C PRO A 46 -3.94 19.84 -4.32
N TYR A 47 -2.76 20.08 -4.90
CA TYR A 47 -1.51 20.20 -4.13
C TYR A 47 -1.60 21.21 -2.98
N GLU A 48 -2.19 22.39 -3.21
CA GLU A 48 -2.29 23.45 -2.18
C GLU A 48 -3.18 23.02 -1.01
N GLU A 49 -4.38 22.51 -1.27
CA GLU A 49 -5.28 21.98 -0.22
C GLU A 49 -4.67 20.78 0.52
N ALA A 50 -3.96 19.91 -0.20
CA ALA A 50 -3.24 18.80 0.39
C ALA A 50 -2.12 19.29 1.32
N SER A 51 -1.39 20.32 0.90
CA SER A 51 -0.34 20.96 1.70
C SER A 51 -0.90 21.54 3.00
N GLU A 52 -2.01 22.27 2.93
CA GLU A 52 -2.70 22.80 4.12
C GLU A 52 -3.10 21.69 5.09
N GLN A 53 -3.68 20.60 4.59
CA GLN A 53 -4.05 19.45 5.43
C GLN A 53 -2.85 18.72 6.05
N CYS A 54 -1.69 18.80 5.42
CA CYS A 54 -0.43 18.20 5.87
C CYS A 54 0.43 19.12 6.75
N GLY A 55 -0.10 20.26 7.21
CA GLY A 55 0.65 21.19 8.06
C GLY A 55 1.48 22.23 7.29
N GLY A 56 1.11 22.51 6.05
CA GLY A 56 1.64 23.61 5.23
C GLY A 56 2.73 23.22 4.24
N SER A 57 3.14 21.96 4.18
CA SER A 57 4.06 21.47 3.14
C SER A 57 3.85 19.99 2.83
N LEU A 58 4.14 19.59 1.60
CA LEU A 58 4.24 18.20 1.18
C LEU A 58 5.70 17.81 0.93
N PRO A 59 6.04 16.52 1.06
CA PRO A 59 7.37 16.03 0.73
C PRO A 59 7.78 16.32 -0.71
N ASP A 60 9.09 16.55 -0.95
CA ASP A 60 9.64 16.97 -2.26
C ASP A 60 9.36 16.00 -3.42
N TYR A 61 9.08 14.72 -3.11
CA TYR A 61 8.75 13.72 -4.12
C TYR A 61 7.31 13.84 -4.65
N ILE A 62 6.46 14.67 -4.04
CA ILE A 62 5.10 14.96 -4.52
C ILE A 62 5.15 16.18 -5.46
N PRO A 63 4.84 16.03 -6.76
CA PRO A 63 4.89 17.14 -7.69
C PRO A 63 3.83 18.23 -7.38
N LYS A 64 4.21 19.51 -7.52
CA LYS A 64 3.30 20.66 -7.29
C LYS A 64 2.06 20.68 -8.18
N GLY A 65 2.13 20.09 -9.37
CA GLY A 65 0.98 19.97 -10.28
C GLY A 65 0.11 18.73 -10.06
N SER A 66 0.35 17.95 -9.01
CA SER A 66 -0.36 16.68 -8.77
C SER A 66 -1.57 16.84 -7.84
N THR A 67 -2.41 15.80 -7.81
CA THR A 67 -3.52 15.67 -6.86
C THR A 67 -3.28 14.48 -5.92
N PRO A 68 -2.48 14.63 -4.85
CA PRO A 68 -2.12 13.51 -3.99
C PRO A 68 -3.30 12.98 -3.19
N ARG A 69 -3.24 11.68 -2.85
CA ARG A 69 -4.15 11.04 -1.91
C ARG A 69 -3.67 11.30 -0.48
N ILE A 70 -4.44 12.06 0.27
CA ILE A 70 -4.18 12.42 1.67
C ILE A 70 -5.02 11.55 2.59
N VAL A 71 -4.38 11.03 3.64
CA VAL A 71 -5.01 10.29 4.73
C VAL A 71 -4.86 11.11 6.00
N LYS A 72 -5.97 11.34 6.71
CA LYS A 72 -6.01 12.07 7.98
C LYS A 72 -6.54 11.16 9.08
N LEU A 73 -5.85 11.13 10.21
CA LEU A 73 -6.19 10.32 11.38
C LEU A 73 -6.75 11.23 12.47
N GLY A 74 -8.07 11.21 12.68
CA GLY A 74 -8.74 12.07 13.65
C GLY A 74 -8.48 13.56 13.37
N ASN A 75 -8.01 14.27 14.40
CA ASN A 75 -7.72 15.71 14.32
C ASN A 75 -6.25 16.02 13.96
N SER A 76 -5.41 15.02 13.80
CA SER A 76 -4.00 15.19 13.46
C SER A 76 -3.82 15.71 12.02
N PRO A 77 -2.68 16.35 11.70
CA PRO A 77 -2.31 16.63 10.32
C PRO A 77 -2.36 15.36 9.46
N GLY A 78 -2.82 15.52 8.22
CA GLY A 78 -2.83 14.43 7.26
C GLY A 78 -1.44 14.12 6.71
N GLY A 79 -1.35 13.03 5.96
CA GLY A 79 -0.14 12.68 5.21
C GLY A 79 -0.48 12.06 3.85
N PRO A 80 0.37 12.28 2.83
CA PRO A 80 0.23 11.58 1.55
C PRO A 80 0.48 10.09 1.76
N CYS A 81 -0.51 9.26 1.41
CA CYS A 81 -0.40 7.81 1.57
C CYS A 81 -1.19 7.05 0.51
N GLY A 82 -0.56 6.04 -0.11
CA GLY A 82 -1.20 5.12 -1.05
C GLY A 82 -1.82 3.88 -0.40
N GLY A 83 -1.64 3.69 0.92
CA GLY A 83 -2.07 2.51 1.66
C GLY A 83 -3.57 2.45 1.94
N THR A 84 -4.06 1.26 2.27
CA THR A 84 -5.40 1.06 2.81
C THR A 84 -5.38 1.27 4.32
N HIS A 85 -6.35 2.04 4.85
CA HIS A 85 -6.47 2.33 6.28
C HIS A 85 -7.82 1.85 6.81
N VAL A 86 -7.88 1.63 8.11
CA VAL A 86 -9.13 1.46 8.88
C VAL A 86 -10.02 2.69 8.76
N SER A 87 -11.31 2.55 9.03
CA SER A 87 -12.25 3.68 9.03
C SER A 87 -12.18 4.53 10.30
N ASP A 88 -11.83 3.92 11.42
CA ASP A 88 -11.62 4.58 12.71
C ASP A 88 -10.34 4.05 13.38
N ILE A 89 -9.60 4.92 14.07
CA ILE A 89 -8.35 4.56 14.75
C ILE A 89 -8.58 3.44 15.77
N SER A 90 -9.75 3.37 16.41
CA SER A 90 -10.08 2.32 17.39
C SER A 90 -10.11 0.90 16.79
N GLU A 91 -10.27 0.76 15.47
CA GLU A 91 -10.22 -0.53 14.79
C GLU A 91 -8.81 -1.16 14.83
N ILE A 92 -7.77 -0.36 15.10
CA ILE A 92 -6.38 -0.84 15.27
C ILE A 92 -6.29 -1.81 16.46
N GLY A 93 -7.17 -1.69 17.46
CA GLY A 93 -7.21 -2.59 18.61
C GLY A 93 -6.12 -2.27 19.63
N ILE A 94 -5.07 -3.10 19.68
CA ILE A 94 -3.97 -2.93 20.64
C ILE A 94 -2.65 -2.88 19.89
N LEU A 95 -1.85 -1.83 20.12
CA LEU A 95 -0.48 -1.74 19.60
C LEU A 95 0.50 -2.24 20.65
N LYS A 96 1.41 -3.14 20.24
CA LYS A 96 2.50 -3.64 21.08
C LYS A 96 3.84 -3.22 20.49
N VAL A 97 4.65 -2.51 21.25
CA VAL A 97 6.02 -2.19 20.87
C VAL A 97 6.89 -3.37 21.27
N SER A 98 7.44 -4.09 20.29
CA SER A 98 8.25 -5.29 20.54
C SER A 98 9.69 -4.95 20.91
N GLN A 99 10.28 -3.95 20.25
CA GLN A 99 11.68 -3.60 20.44
C GLN A 99 11.97 -2.18 19.93
N ILE A 100 12.88 -1.48 20.60
CA ILE A 100 13.53 -0.27 20.11
C ILE A 100 15.01 -0.57 19.85
N ARG A 101 15.55 -0.10 18.72
CA ARG A 101 16.95 -0.29 18.33
C ARG A 101 17.57 1.04 17.91
N SER A 102 18.82 1.27 18.29
CA SER A 102 19.62 2.35 17.72
C SER A 102 20.41 1.83 16.52
N LYS A 103 20.36 2.57 15.41
CA LYS A 103 21.15 2.31 14.21
C LYS A 103 22.05 3.51 13.94
N LYS A 104 23.35 3.27 13.76
CA LYS A 104 24.29 4.30 13.29
C LYS A 104 23.94 4.62 11.83
N GLY A 105 23.54 5.87 11.55
CA GLY A 105 23.09 6.30 10.22
C GLY A 105 24.21 6.39 9.19
N MET A 106 23.83 6.42 7.90
CA MET A 106 24.74 6.63 6.75
C MET A 106 25.06 8.12 6.47
N THR A 107 24.56 9.05 7.29
CA THR A 107 24.82 10.49 7.16
C THR A 107 25.53 11.03 8.40
N LYS A 108 26.48 11.95 8.20
CA LYS A 108 27.51 12.43 9.13
C LYS A 108 27.03 13.06 10.48
N ALA A 109 25.75 13.01 10.86
CA ALA A 109 25.28 13.77 12.03
C ALA A 109 24.06 13.22 12.81
N GLY A 110 23.59 11.97 12.63
CA GLY A 110 22.42 11.52 13.40
C GLY A 110 22.36 10.01 13.64
N GLN A 111 22.11 9.62 14.90
CA GLN A 111 21.61 8.28 15.20
C GLN A 111 20.15 8.17 14.74
N ILE A 112 19.76 6.97 14.30
CA ILE A 112 18.38 6.64 13.93
C ILE A 112 17.86 5.65 14.96
N ILE A 113 16.65 5.89 15.47
CA ILE A 113 15.94 5.00 16.36
C ILE A 113 14.89 4.26 15.56
N GLN A 114 15.01 2.95 15.50
CA GLN A 114 14.04 2.06 14.88
C GLN A 114 13.13 1.48 15.97
N VAL A 115 11.83 1.74 15.85
CA VAL A 115 10.79 1.19 16.72
C VAL A 115 10.07 0.08 15.96
N ILE A 116 10.14 -1.14 16.48
CA ILE A 116 9.47 -2.32 15.90
C ILE A 116 8.20 -2.55 16.71
N ALA A 117 7.04 -2.40 16.07
CA ALA A 117 5.74 -2.53 16.72
C ALA A 117 4.81 -3.42 15.91
N GLU A 118 3.90 -4.10 16.60
CA GLU A 118 2.89 -4.98 16.02
C GLU A 118 1.53 -4.54 16.54
N ALA A 119 0.58 -4.30 15.65
CA ALA A 119 -0.79 -4.03 16.02
C ALA A 119 -1.59 -5.34 16.03
N SER A 120 -2.27 -5.61 17.13
CA SER A 120 -3.29 -6.63 17.29
C SER A 120 -4.62 -6.06 16.80
N VAL A 121 -4.66 -5.73 15.51
CA VAL A 121 -5.89 -5.37 14.82
C VAL A 121 -6.79 -6.61 14.82
N LYS A 122 -8.11 -6.45 14.64
CA LYS A 122 -8.93 -7.50 14.01
C LYS A 122 -8.47 -7.66 12.53
N MET A 123 -7.17 -7.94 12.35
CA MET A 123 -6.36 -7.65 11.17
C MET A 123 -6.78 -8.51 9.99
N VAL A 124 -7.27 -9.71 10.28
CA VAL A 124 -7.82 -10.61 9.27
C VAL A 124 -8.94 -9.88 8.50
N ASP A 125 -9.85 -9.17 9.17
CA ASP A 125 -10.95 -8.50 8.46
C ASP A 125 -10.50 -7.26 7.67
N VAL A 126 -9.68 -6.39 8.26
CA VAL A 126 -9.22 -5.15 7.58
C VAL A 126 -8.26 -5.45 6.41
N GLU A 127 -7.32 -6.38 6.59
CA GLU A 127 -6.43 -6.80 5.50
C GLU A 127 -7.20 -7.51 4.39
N LEU A 128 -8.15 -8.40 4.73
CA LEU A 128 -9.01 -9.04 3.73
C LEU A 128 -9.89 -8.03 3.00
N ARG A 129 -10.48 -7.05 3.71
CA ARG A 129 -11.25 -5.95 3.10
C ARG A 129 -10.36 -5.11 2.18
N GLY A 130 -9.11 -4.84 2.58
CA GLY A 130 -8.13 -4.14 1.76
C GLY A 130 -7.74 -4.93 0.51
N SER A 131 -7.44 -6.22 0.65
CA SER A 131 -7.14 -7.12 -0.47
C SER A 131 -8.34 -7.24 -1.41
N ALA A 132 -9.55 -7.44 -0.89
CA ALA A 132 -10.78 -7.48 -1.68
C ALA A 132 -11.04 -6.16 -2.42
N HIS A 133 -10.83 -5.01 -1.78
CA HIS A 133 -10.98 -3.70 -2.39
C HIS A 133 -9.96 -3.51 -3.53
N ARG A 134 -8.69 -3.87 -3.32
CA ARG A 134 -7.64 -3.79 -4.35
C ARG A 134 -7.92 -4.72 -5.52
N ILE A 135 -8.38 -5.95 -5.25
CA ILE A 135 -8.81 -6.91 -6.28
C ILE A 135 -9.97 -6.32 -7.09
N LYS A 136 -11.02 -5.81 -6.43
CA LYS A 136 -12.17 -5.23 -7.10
C LYS A 136 -11.78 -4.02 -7.96
N LYS A 137 -10.96 -3.12 -7.42
CA LYS A 137 -10.46 -1.94 -8.15
C LYS A 137 -9.65 -2.36 -9.37
N CYS A 138 -8.70 -3.29 -9.20
CA CYS A 138 -7.90 -3.82 -10.31
C CYS A 138 -8.78 -4.44 -11.40
N ALA A 139 -9.80 -5.21 -11.03
CA ALA A 139 -10.77 -5.76 -11.97
C ALA A 139 -11.57 -4.67 -12.72
N CYS A 140 -12.03 -3.62 -12.02
CA CYS A 140 -12.71 -2.49 -12.65
C CYS A 140 -11.80 -1.73 -13.61
N ASP A 141 -10.54 -1.48 -13.24
CA ASP A 141 -9.55 -0.82 -14.09
C ASP A 141 -9.31 -1.65 -15.36
N LEU A 142 -9.14 -2.97 -15.23
CA LEU A 142 -8.99 -3.91 -16.36
C LEU A 142 -10.20 -3.93 -17.31
N LEU A 143 -11.41 -3.97 -16.76
CA LEU A 143 -12.64 -3.93 -17.56
C LEU A 143 -12.80 -2.60 -18.29
N SER A 144 -12.33 -1.50 -17.70
CA SER A 144 -12.36 -0.16 -18.31
C SER A 144 -11.36 -0.03 -19.47
N ILE A 145 -10.23 -0.75 -19.40
CA ILE A 145 -9.24 -0.80 -20.50
C ILE A 145 -9.83 -1.52 -21.72
N GLY A 146 -10.58 -2.61 -21.53
CA GLY A 146 -11.22 -3.34 -22.62
C GLY A 146 -12.29 -2.54 -23.38
N GLY A 147 -12.77 -1.41 -22.83
CA GLY A 147 -13.77 -0.54 -23.45
C GLY A 147 -13.22 0.64 -24.25
N ASN A 148 -11.92 0.92 -24.19
CA ASN A 148 -11.29 2.14 -24.74
C ASN A 148 -10.12 1.84 -25.71
N LEU A 149 -10.11 0.67 -26.34
CA LEU A 149 -9.14 0.37 -27.40
C LEU A 149 -9.50 1.14 -28.67
N VAL A 150 -9.10 2.41 -28.74
CA VAL A 150 -9.07 3.23 -29.94
C VAL A 150 -7.70 3.91 -30.02
N ASP A 151 -6.86 3.39 -30.92
CA ASP A 151 -5.85 4.09 -31.73
C ASP A 151 -4.88 5.10 -31.05
N ASP A 152 -4.02 4.67 -30.11
CA ASP A 152 -2.81 5.45 -29.80
C ASP A 152 -1.59 4.59 -29.43
N ASP A 153 -0.54 4.76 -30.22
CA ASP A 153 0.66 3.94 -30.32
C ASP A 153 1.61 4.08 -29.10
N GLY A 154 1.33 5.02 -28.19
CA GLY A 154 2.13 5.31 -26.99
C GLY A 154 1.59 4.71 -25.68
N ILE A 155 0.33 4.29 -25.63
CA ILE A 155 -0.36 3.80 -24.42
C ILE A 155 0.14 2.41 -23.98
N GLY A 156 0.74 1.70 -24.92
CA GLY A 156 1.00 0.29 -24.83
C GLY A 156 2.08 -0.19 -23.84
N ILE A 157 3.23 0.48 -23.81
CA ILE A 157 4.40 0.07 -23.00
C ILE A 157 4.21 0.42 -21.52
N LEU A 158 3.44 1.49 -21.23
CA LEU A 158 3.06 1.86 -19.86
C LEU A 158 2.03 0.88 -19.28
N MET A 159 1.12 0.36 -20.13
CA MET A 159 0.14 -0.66 -19.71
C MET A 159 0.79 -2.00 -19.32
N GLU A 160 1.84 -2.46 -20.02
CA GLU A 160 2.47 -3.77 -19.72
C GLU A 160 3.15 -3.79 -18.33
N ASN A 161 3.94 -2.76 -18.03
CA ASN A 161 4.65 -2.67 -16.74
C ASN A 161 3.70 -2.43 -15.56
N ASP A 162 2.68 -1.58 -15.77
CA ASP A 162 1.64 -1.33 -14.77
C ASP A 162 0.79 -2.60 -14.53
N LEU A 163 0.43 -3.33 -15.58
CA LEU A 163 -0.35 -4.56 -15.48
C LEU A 163 0.43 -5.68 -14.79
N ARG A 164 1.72 -5.85 -15.09
CA ARG A 164 2.56 -6.88 -14.47
C ARG A 164 2.80 -6.59 -12.99
N LEU A 165 3.02 -5.33 -12.62
CA LEU A 165 3.15 -4.91 -11.22
C LEU A 165 1.83 -5.08 -10.46
N LYS A 166 0.70 -4.63 -11.04
CA LYS A 166 -0.65 -4.82 -10.48
C LYS A 166 -1.00 -6.30 -10.32
N SER A 167 -0.65 -7.15 -11.29
CA SER A 167 -0.83 -8.60 -11.22
C SER A 167 -0.09 -9.23 -10.04
N THR A 168 1.12 -8.73 -9.73
CA THR A 168 1.91 -9.23 -8.60
C THR A 168 1.26 -8.89 -7.26
N PHE A 169 0.79 -7.64 -7.08
CA PHE A 169 0.04 -7.25 -5.88
C PHE A 169 -1.30 -8.00 -5.76
N LEU A 170 -1.99 -8.20 -6.89
CA LEU A 170 -3.23 -8.97 -6.97
C LEU A 170 -3.03 -10.42 -6.54
N TYR A 171 -1.90 -11.02 -6.92
CA TYR A 171 -1.53 -12.39 -6.53
C TYR A 171 -1.29 -12.49 -5.03
N CYS A 172 -0.55 -11.55 -4.44
CA CYS A 172 -0.34 -11.48 -3.00
C CYS A 172 -1.68 -11.33 -2.24
N ASP A 173 -2.57 -10.46 -2.73
CA ASP A 173 -3.89 -10.24 -2.16
C ASP A 173 -4.78 -11.48 -2.25
N SER A 174 -4.83 -12.12 -3.42
CA SER A 174 -5.63 -13.33 -3.64
C SER A 174 -5.14 -14.48 -2.77
N ASN A 175 -3.83 -14.71 -2.69
CA ASN A 175 -3.26 -15.74 -1.82
C ASN A 175 -3.56 -15.48 -0.34
N ARG A 176 -3.54 -14.22 0.10
CA ARG A 176 -3.90 -13.86 1.46
C ARG A 176 -5.38 -14.13 1.74
N MET A 177 -6.27 -13.83 0.80
CA MET A 177 -7.70 -14.16 0.92
C MET A 177 -7.94 -15.67 0.97
N ILE A 178 -7.35 -16.43 0.06
CA ILE A 178 -7.47 -17.90 0.01
C ILE A 178 -6.93 -18.54 1.29
N SER A 179 -5.79 -18.06 1.80
CA SER A 179 -5.18 -18.60 3.01
C SER A 179 -6.06 -18.42 4.24
N SER A 180 -6.75 -17.28 4.30
CA SER A 180 -7.60 -16.88 5.43
C SER A 180 -9.05 -17.35 5.31
N ALA A 181 -9.50 -17.82 4.14
CA ALA A 181 -10.88 -18.26 3.93
C ALA A 181 -11.24 -19.55 4.71
N PRO A 182 -12.50 -19.72 5.13
CA PRO A 182 -13.03 -20.98 5.66
C PRO A 182 -12.81 -22.15 4.69
N ARG A 183 -12.66 -23.39 5.21
CA ARG A 183 -12.26 -24.57 4.40
C ARG A 183 -13.19 -24.82 3.20
N ASP A 184 -14.48 -24.60 3.41
CA ASP A 184 -15.55 -24.73 2.41
C ASP A 184 -15.46 -23.66 1.31
N GLN A 185 -14.93 -22.48 1.61
CA GLN A 185 -14.80 -21.37 0.66
C GLN A 185 -13.42 -21.29 -0.02
N LYS A 186 -12.39 -21.96 0.51
CA LYS A 186 -11.04 -21.96 -0.07
C LYS A 186 -11.03 -22.40 -1.53
N LYS A 187 -11.72 -23.50 -1.86
CA LYS A 187 -11.73 -24.06 -3.22
C LYS A 187 -12.40 -23.09 -4.23
N PRO A 188 -13.61 -22.56 -3.98
CA PRO A 188 -14.20 -21.51 -4.81
C PRO A 188 -13.30 -20.28 -5.01
N PHE A 189 -12.65 -19.79 -3.96
CA PHE A 189 -11.76 -18.62 -4.07
C PHE A 189 -10.53 -18.91 -4.92
N THR A 190 -9.91 -20.09 -4.75
CA THR A 190 -8.77 -20.52 -5.58
C THR A 190 -9.17 -20.64 -7.05
N GLU A 191 -10.33 -21.23 -7.35
CA GLU A 191 -10.82 -21.34 -8.73
C GLU A 191 -11.09 -19.98 -9.37
N LEU A 192 -11.68 -19.04 -8.62
CA LEU A 192 -11.90 -17.67 -9.09
C LEU A 192 -10.58 -16.92 -9.33
N ALA A 193 -9.63 -17.03 -8.39
CA ALA A 193 -8.31 -16.42 -8.52
C ALA A 193 -7.57 -16.97 -9.75
N ASN A 194 -7.56 -18.30 -9.94
CA ASN A 194 -6.94 -18.93 -11.11
C ASN A 194 -7.56 -18.43 -12.41
N LYS A 195 -8.89 -18.33 -12.50
CA LYS A 195 -9.57 -17.78 -13.69
C LYS A 195 -9.14 -16.33 -13.96
N LEU A 196 -9.08 -15.50 -12.92
CA LEU A 196 -8.64 -14.10 -13.04
C LEU A 196 -7.20 -13.99 -13.54
N PHE A 197 -6.27 -14.78 -12.98
CA PHE A 197 -4.86 -14.76 -13.41
C PHE A 197 -4.69 -15.34 -14.82
N CYS A 198 -5.42 -16.39 -15.19
CA CYS A 198 -5.43 -16.88 -16.57
C CYS A 198 -5.93 -15.82 -17.56
N SER A 199 -6.95 -15.04 -17.21
CA SER A 199 -7.43 -13.93 -18.04
C SER A 199 -6.40 -12.80 -18.16
N ILE A 200 -5.74 -12.44 -17.06
CA ILE A 200 -4.68 -11.43 -17.06
C ILE A 200 -3.48 -11.88 -17.91
N GLU A 201 -3.05 -13.14 -17.78
CA GLU A 201 -1.99 -13.72 -18.59
C GLU A 201 -2.36 -13.75 -20.07
N THR A 202 -3.61 -14.08 -20.40
CA THR A 202 -4.12 -14.04 -21.78
C THR A 202 -4.08 -12.62 -22.34
N LEU A 203 -4.46 -11.60 -21.56
CA LEU A 203 -4.38 -10.20 -21.98
C LEU A 203 -2.92 -9.74 -22.18
N ILE A 204 -2.02 -10.09 -21.27
CA ILE A 204 -0.58 -9.79 -21.40
C ILE A 204 -0.02 -10.46 -22.66
N ASN A 205 -0.33 -11.73 -22.90
CA ASN A 205 0.13 -12.48 -24.06
C ASN A 205 -0.47 -11.95 -25.37
N LEU A 206 -1.76 -11.61 -25.40
CA LEU A 206 -2.41 -10.99 -26.56
C LEU A 206 -1.77 -9.63 -26.89
N TYR A 207 -1.48 -8.85 -25.86
CA TYR A 207 -0.84 -7.55 -26.00
C TYR A 207 0.60 -7.67 -26.55
N ILE A 208 1.41 -8.59 -25.99
CA ILE A 208 2.75 -8.93 -26.50
C ILE A 208 2.68 -9.42 -27.96
N PHE A 209 1.68 -10.23 -28.30
CA PHE A 209 1.54 -10.78 -29.65
C PHE A 209 1.09 -9.70 -30.66
N CYS A 210 0.13 -8.84 -30.30
CA CYS A 210 -0.34 -7.75 -31.14
C CYS A 210 0.74 -6.68 -31.37
N PHE A 211 1.47 -6.24 -30.34
CA PHE A 211 2.55 -5.25 -30.52
C PHE A 211 3.84 -5.85 -31.07
N GLY A 212 4.16 -7.11 -30.76
CA GLY A 212 5.30 -7.84 -31.34
C GLY A 212 5.14 -8.07 -32.86
N CYS A 213 3.92 -8.32 -33.33
CA CYS A 213 3.61 -8.42 -34.76
C CYS A 213 3.62 -7.05 -35.48
N ILE A 214 3.27 -5.95 -34.81
CA ILE A 214 3.33 -4.60 -35.39
C ILE A 214 4.79 -4.13 -35.48
N HIS A 215 5.62 -4.36 -34.46
CA HIS A 215 7.04 -3.97 -34.49
C HIS A 215 7.86 -4.76 -35.54
N THR A 216 7.55 -6.05 -35.73
CA THR A 216 8.20 -6.87 -36.77
C THR A 216 7.71 -6.59 -38.19
N ASN A 217 6.49 -6.07 -38.38
CA ASN A 217 6.00 -5.64 -39.70
C ASN A 217 6.46 -4.22 -40.09
N ILE A 218 6.64 -3.32 -39.13
CA ILE A 218 7.17 -1.96 -39.39
C ILE A 218 8.68 -2.00 -39.69
N LEU A 219 9.46 -2.81 -38.96
CA LEU A 219 10.91 -3.00 -39.23
C LEU A 219 11.21 -3.82 -40.50
N ARG A 220 10.20 -4.44 -41.13
CA ARG A 220 10.33 -5.06 -42.46
C ARG A 220 9.92 -4.14 -43.61
N ARG A 221 9.40 -2.95 -43.32
CA ARG A 221 8.96 -1.94 -44.30
C ARG A 221 9.77 -0.64 -44.24
N LEU A 222 10.79 -0.57 -43.39
CA LEU A 222 11.90 0.39 -43.44
C LEU A 222 13.15 -0.34 -43.94
#